data_AF-A0A2E3KZ23-F1
#
_entry.id   AF-A0A2E3KZ23-F1
#
_cell.length_a   1.000
_cell.length_b   1.000
_cell.length_c   1.000
_cell.angle_alpha   90.00
_cell.angle_beta   90.00
_cell.angle_gamma   90.00
#
_symmetry.space_group_name_H-M   'P 1'
#
loop_
_entity.id
_entity.type
_entity.pdbx_description
1 polymer ?
#
loop_
_entity_poly.entity_id
_entity_poly.type
_entity_poly.pdbx_seq_one_letter_code
_entity_poly.pdbx_strand_id
1 'polypeptide(L)'
;MTERSAHLRIQRGGPGDAPAHDDFEVPYRNGMSVLDALIWIRANRDSSLAFRYSCTNANTCKECMIRVDDKTVYACTKRLDTTPVSVGPLTNKRLLRDLVTDVVPPREKLSLLLGKPVSEE
;
A
#
# COMPACT_ATOMS: atom_id res chain seq x y z
N MET A 1 -25.20 -19.22 3.21
CA MET A 1 -23.74 -19.18 3.49
C MET A 1 -23.45 -17.78 3.98
N THR A 2 -23.04 -17.61 5.24
CA THR A 2 -22.69 -16.29 5.76
C THR A 2 -21.36 -15.87 5.11
N GLU A 3 -21.40 -14.90 4.19
CA GLU A 3 -20.16 -14.33 3.65
C GLU A 3 -19.39 -13.69 4.80
N ARG A 4 -18.17 -14.16 5.02
CA ARG A 4 -17.25 -13.49 5.96
C ARG A 4 -16.77 -12.22 5.29
N SER A 5 -16.64 -11.15 6.05
CA SER A 5 -16.00 -9.91 5.61
C SER A 5 -14.69 -9.69 6.37
N ALA A 6 -13.82 -8.86 5.81
CA ALA A 6 -12.63 -8.35 6.47
C ALA A 6 -12.66 -6.83 6.43
N HIS A 7 -12.11 -6.22 7.47
CA HIS A 7 -12.11 -4.76 7.63
C HIS A 7 -10.69 -4.23 7.44
N LEU A 8 -10.52 -3.29 6.51
CA LEU A 8 -9.24 -2.65 6.22
C LEU A 8 -9.34 -1.16 6.48
N ARG A 9 -8.46 -0.65 7.34
CA ARG A 9 -8.27 0.79 7.53
C ARG A 9 -7.05 1.23 6.73
N ILE A 10 -7.26 1.98 5.66
CA ILE A 10 -6.24 2.31 4.67
C ILE A 10 -5.88 3.80 4.77
N GLN A 11 -4.60 4.10 4.96
CA GLN A 11 -4.11 5.47 4.91
C GLN A 11 -4.24 6.04 3.48
N ARG A 12 -4.79 7.26 3.39
CA ARG A 12 -4.98 8.03 2.15
C ARG A 12 -4.18 9.33 2.16
N GLY A 13 -3.95 9.88 0.97
CA GLY A 13 -3.37 11.22 0.80
C GLY A 13 -2.00 11.24 0.12
N GLY A 14 -1.47 12.43 -0.09
CA GLY A 14 -0.20 12.72 -0.75
C GLY A 14 0.87 13.32 0.16
N PRO A 15 2.00 13.75 -0.42
CA PRO A 15 3.04 14.47 0.31
C PRO A 15 2.47 15.74 0.97
N GLY A 16 2.75 15.95 2.25
CA GLY A 16 2.33 17.13 3.00
C GLY A 16 0.90 17.08 3.56
N ASP A 17 0.08 16.10 3.17
CA ASP A 17 -1.26 15.94 3.71
C ASP A 17 -1.24 15.45 5.16
N ALA A 18 -2.19 15.92 5.97
CA ALA A 18 -2.46 15.31 7.27
C ALA A 18 -2.88 13.84 7.07
N PRO A 19 -2.39 12.88 7.88
CA PRO A 19 -2.75 11.47 7.72
C PRO A 19 -4.26 11.23 7.80
N ALA A 20 -4.88 10.95 6.67
CA ALA A 20 -6.27 10.54 6.56
C ALA A 20 -6.37 9.02 6.43
N HIS A 21 -7.50 8.45 6.85
CA HIS A 21 -7.77 7.01 6.72
C HIS A 21 -9.19 6.81 6.22
N ASP A 22 -9.33 5.84 5.32
CA ASP A 22 -10.63 5.32 4.89
C ASP A 22 -10.78 3.88 5.36
N ASP A 23 -11.98 3.51 5.76
CA ASP A 23 -12.33 2.17 6.20
C ASP A 23 -13.10 1.45 5.10
N PHE A 24 -12.67 0.22 4.78
CA PHE A 24 -13.25 -0.62 3.75
C PHE A 24 -13.63 -1.99 4.30
N GLU A 25 -14.86 -2.40 4.01
CA GLU A 25 -15.30 -3.77 4.21
C GLU A 25 -15.23 -4.55 2.89
N VAL A 26 -14.48 -5.67 2.91
CA VAL A 26 -14.24 -6.50 1.73
C VAL A 26 -14.72 -7.93 1.97
N PRO A 27 -15.23 -8.63 0.94
CA PRO A 27 -15.52 -10.06 1.05
C PRO A 27 -14.25 -10.84 1.39
N TYR A 28 -14.32 -11.67 2.43
CA TYR A 28 -13.22 -12.51 2.88
C TYR A 28 -13.33 -13.92 2.32
N ARG A 29 -12.24 -14.43 1.76
CA ARG A 29 -12.08 -15.83 1.37
C ARG A 29 -10.80 -16.38 1.97
N ASN A 30 -10.84 -17.64 2.38
CA ASN A 30 -9.68 -18.32 2.93
C ASN A 30 -8.51 -18.28 1.93
N GLY A 31 -7.34 -17.88 2.42
CA GLY A 31 -6.14 -17.75 1.59
C GLY A 31 -6.00 -16.43 0.84
N MET A 32 -6.94 -15.48 0.96
CA MET A 32 -6.71 -14.13 0.42
C MET A 32 -5.50 -13.46 1.08
N SER A 33 -4.75 -12.74 0.28
CA SER A 33 -3.71 -11.82 0.70
C SER A 33 -4.29 -10.42 0.92
N VAL A 34 -3.51 -9.55 1.58
CA VAL A 34 -3.84 -8.12 1.67
C VAL A 34 -3.90 -7.50 0.27
N LEU A 35 -3.04 -7.93 -0.67
CA LEU A 35 -3.09 -7.46 -2.05
C LEU A 35 -4.43 -7.79 -2.74
N ASP A 36 -4.98 -8.99 -2.51
CA ASP A 36 -6.27 -9.37 -3.10
C ASP A 36 -7.39 -8.43 -2.63
N ALA A 37 -7.38 -8.04 -1.35
CA ALA A 37 -8.31 -7.05 -0.82
C ALA A 37 -8.12 -5.67 -1.46
N LEU A 38 -6.88 -5.19 -1.60
CA LEU A 38 -6.59 -3.89 -2.23
C LEU A 38 -7.03 -3.85 -3.70
N ILE A 39 -6.79 -4.94 -4.45
CA ILE A 39 -7.27 -5.09 -5.83
C ILE A 39 -8.79 -5.08 -5.87
N TRP A 40 -9.46 -5.80 -4.96
CA TRP A 40 -10.92 -5.82 -4.89
C TRP A 40 -11.49 -4.43 -4.56
N ILE A 41 -10.90 -3.71 -3.61
CA ILE A 41 -11.31 -2.33 -3.26
C ILE A 41 -11.19 -1.43 -4.48
N ARG A 42 -10.04 -1.46 -5.18
CA ARG A 42 -9.84 -0.64 -6.38
C ARG A 42 -10.84 -0.96 -7.49
N ALA A 43 -11.18 -2.24 -7.66
CA ALA A 43 -12.08 -2.66 -8.72
C ALA A 43 -13.57 -2.41 -8.40
N ASN A 44 -13.97 -2.44 -7.13
CA ASN A 44 -15.39 -2.50 -6.75
C ASN A 44 -15.87 -1.36 -5.84
N ARG A 45 -14.97 -0.63 -5.20
CA ARG A 45 -15.32 0.39 -4.19
C ARG A 45 -14.75 1.76 -4.52
N ASP A 46 -13.43 1.84 -4.73
CA ASP A 46 -12.75 3.10 -4.99
C ASP A 46 -11.57 2.92 -5.94
N SER A 47 -11.78 3.24 -7.22
CA SER A 47 -10.76 3.16 -8.26
C SER A 47 -9.62 4.17 -8.10
N SER A 48 -9.76 5.16 -7.21
CA SER A 48 -8.73 6.17 -6.94
C SER A 48 -7.64 5.70 -5.97
N LEU A 49 -7.84 4.57 -5.29
CA LEU A 49 -6.88 4.01 -4.32
C LEU A 49 -5.56 3.64 -4.99
N ALA A 50 -4.48 4.36 -4.65
CA ALA A 50 -3.16 4.15 -5.23
C ALA A 50 -2.29 3.16 -4.42
N PHE A 51 -1.74 2.17 -5.13
CA PHE A 51 -0.79 1.17 -4.64
C PHE A 51 -0.11 0.50 -5.84
N ARG A 52 1.12 0.02 -5.65
CA ARG A 52 1.91 -0.66 -6.69
C ARG A 52 1.85 -2.18 -6.52
N TYR A 53 1.75 -2.88 -7.65
CA TYR A 53 1.91 -4.33 -7.73
C TYR A 53 2.20 -4.70 -9.19
N SER A 54 2.77 -5.89 -9.40
CA SER A 54 2.95 -6.46 -10.74
C SER A 54 2.70 -7.97 -10.68
N CYS A 55 3.56 -8.72 -9.97
CA CYS A 55 3.21 -10.09 -9.58
C CYS A 55 2.15 -10.06 -8.47
N THR A 56 1.31 -11.10 -8.38
CA THR A 56 0.18 -11.14 -7.43
C THR A 56 0.34 -12.12 -6.27
N ASN A 57 1.30 -13.05 -6.30
CA ASN A 57 1.39 -14.11 -5.29
C ASN A 57 2.80 -14.67 -5.00
N ALA A 58 3.86 -14.00 -5.46
CA ALA A 58 5.20 -14.58 -5.46
C ALA A 58 6.32 -13.69 -4.91
N ASN A 59 6.02 -12.45 -4.49
CA ASN A 59 6.98 -11.40 -4.08
C ASN A 59 8.17 -11.13 -5.02
N THR A 60 8.17 -11.68 -6.23
CA THR A 60 9.29 -11.60 -7.18
C THR A 60 9.52 -10.18 -7.71
N CYS A 61 8.46 -9.43 -7.99
CA CYS A 61 8.59 -8.05 -8.48
C CYS A 61 8.95 -7.03 -7.37
N LYS A 62 8.69 -7.38 -6.09
CA LYS A 62 8.91 -6.51 -4.92
C LYS A 62 8.16 -5.16 -4.93
N GLU A 63 7.24 -4.92 -5.86
CA GLU A 63 6.50 -3.65 -6.01
C GLU A 63 5.46 -3.39 -4.91
N CYS A 64 4.87 -4.44 -4.33
CA CYS A 64 3.76 -4.33 -3.36
C CYS A 64 4.23 -4.23 -1.90
N MET A 65 5.38 -3.61 -1.66
CA MET A 65 5.91 -3.42 -0.31
C MET A 65 5.17 -2.27 0.39
N ILE A 66 4.50 -2.56 1.50
CA ILE A 66 3.68 -1.61 2.27
C ILE A 66 3.78 -1.92 3.77
N ARG A 67 3.21 -1.07 4.62
CA ARG A 67 3.09 -1.29 6.06
C ARG A 67 1.73 -1.90 6.37
N VAL A 68 1.71 -3.01 7.09
CA VAL A 68 0.50 -3.66 7.60
C VAL A 68 0.69 -3.91 9.09
N ASP A 69 -0.19 -3.35 9.93
CA ASP A 69 -0.10 -3.44 11.40
C ASP A 69 1.30 -3.09 11.92
N ASP A 70 1.79 -1.93 11.48
CA ASP A 70 3.12 -1.37 11.77
C ASP A 70 4.33 -2.21 11.34
N LYS A 71 4.11 -3.25 10.53
CA LYS A 71 5.17 -4.10 9.98
C LYS A 71 5.28 -3.91 8.47
N THR A 72 6.51 -3.72 7.99
CA THR A 72 6.80 -3.72 6.56
C THR A 72 6.66 -5.13 6.00
N VAL A 73 5.77 -5.30 5.01
CA VAL A 73 5.46 -6.58 4.37
C VAL A 73 5.32 -6.43 2.86
N TYR A 74 5.31 -7.54 2.13
CA TYR A 74 4.78 -7.58 0.77
C TYR A 74 3.30 -7.94 0.81
N ALA A 75 2.45 -7.07 0.29
CA ALA A 75 1.00 -7.24 0.33
C ALA A 75 0.54 -8.57 -0.30
N CYS A 76 1.23 -9.02 -1.35
CA CYS A 76 0.92 -10.29 -2.05
C CYS A 76 1.19 -11.55 -1.22
N THR A 77 2.01 -11.49 -0.18
CA THR A 77 2.35 -12.65 0.67
C THR A 77 1.79 -12.53 2.08
N LYS A 78 1.41 -11.32 2.52
CA LYS A 78 0.73 -11.11 3.80
C LYS A 78 -0.71 -11.62 3.69
N ARG A 79 -1.03 -12.67 4.45
CA ARG A 79 -2.40 -13.19 4.55
C ARG A 79 -3.32 -12.14 5.18
N LEU A 80 -4.51 -12.03 4.62
CA LEU A 80 -5.60 -11.26 5.18
C LEU A 80 -6.21 -12.06 6.35
N ASP A 81 -6.52 -11.35 7.43
CA ASP A 81 -7.24 -11.87 8.58
C ASP A 81 -8.66 -11.29 8.59
N THR A 82 -9.53 -11.88 9.41
CA THR A 82 -10.87 -11.39 9.72
C THR A 82 -10.87 -10.28 10.80
N THR A 83 -9.74 -10.05 11.45
CA THR A 83 -9.56 -8.90 12.35
C THR A 83 -9.33 -7.61 11.55
N PRO A 84 -9.65 -6.43 12.11
CA PRO A 84 -9.34 -5.16 11.48
C PRO A 84 -7.84 -5.02 11.20
N VAL A 85 -7.49 -4.78 9.94
CA VAL A 85 -6.11 -4.62 9.47
C VAL A 85 -5.85 -3.16 9.15
N SER A 86 -4.77 -2.61 9.69
CA SER A 86 -4.28 -1.27 9.33
C SER A 86 -3.29 -1.36 8.19
N VAL A 87 -3.48 -0.55 7.14
CA VAL A 87 -2.64 -0.55 5.94
C VAL A 87 -2.16 0.86 5.66
N GLY A 88 -0.85 1.03 5.50
CA GLY A 88 -0.25 2.33 5.21
C GLY A 88 0.99 2.25 4.32
N PRO A 89 1.46 3.41 3.84
CA PRO A 89 2.71 3.49 3.09
C PRO A 89 3.91 3.16 3.98
N LEU A 90 5.05 2.95 3.32
CA LEU A 90 6.35 2.82 4.00
C LEU A 90 6.74 4.16 4.64
N THR A 91 7.13 4.12 5.91
CA THR A 91 7.48 5.32 6.70
C THR A 91 8.89 5.84 6.41
N ASN A 92 9.76 4.98 5.86
CA ASN A 92 11.16 5.31 5.55
C ASN A 92 11.38 5.72 4.09
N LYS A 93 10.29 5.97 3.34
CA LYS A 93 10.32 6.36 1.93
C LYS A 93 9.44 7.58 1.72
N ARG A 94 9.76 8.39 0.72
CA ARG A 94 8.93 9.55 0.34
C ARG A 94 7.58 9.04 -0.14
N LEU A 95 6.50 9.47 0.50
CA LEU A 95 5.13 9.23 0.04
C LEU A 95 4.91 9.93 -1.31
N LEU A 96 4.25 9.25 -2.25
CA LEU A 96 3.81 9.84 -3.51
C LEU A 96 2.28 9.97 -3.54
N ARG A 97 1.55 8.92 -3.17
CA ARG A 97 0.08 8.91 -3.03
C ARG A 97 -0.40 7.62 -2.38
N ASP A 98 -1.29 7.72 -1.40
CA ASP A 98 -1.90 6.62 -0.63
C ASP A 98 -0.85 5.62 -0.13
N LEU A 99 -0.74 4.44 -0.76
CA LEU A 99 0.22 3.40 -0.40
C LEU A 99 1.46 3.39 -1.29
N VAL A 100 1.56 4.32 -2.26
CA VAL A 100 2.67 4.44 -3.19
C VAL A 100 3.76 5.32 -2.59
N THR A 101 4.93 4.73 -2.39
CA THR A 101 6.15 5.47 -2.01
C THR A 101 7.17 5.44 -3.14
N ASP A 102 8.14 6.37 -3.08
CA ASP A 102 9.29 6.39 -3.96
C ASP A 102 10.12 5.11 -3.81
N VAL A 103 10.44 4.48 -4.94
CA VAL A 103 11.20 3.22 -5.01
C VAL A 103 12.70 3.46 -5.16
N VAL A 104 13.10 4.63 -5.66
CA VAL A 104 14.50 4.94 -5.90
C VAL A 104 15.19 5.17 -4.55
N PRO A 105 16.27 4.42 -4.24
CA PRO A 105 17.07 4.68 -3.05
C PRO A 105 17.53 6.15 -3.04
N PRO A 106 17.52 6.84 -1.89
CA PRO A 106 17.93 8.25 -1.84
C PRO A 106 19.29 8.50 -2.50
N ARG A 107 20.26 7.60 -2.33
CA ARG A 107 21.61 7.72 -2.91
C ARG A 107 21.66 7.58 -4.44
N GLU A 108 20.63 7.02 -5.06
CA GLU A 108 20.56 6.76 -6.50
C GLU A 108 19.63 7.75 -7.21
N LYS A 109 19.13 8.77 -6.50
CA LYS A 109 18.30 9.80 -7.12
C LYS A 109 19.13 10.62 -8.10
N LEU A 110 18.71 10.58 -9.36
CA LEU A 110 19.39 11.29 -10.45
C LEU A 110 19.53 12.79 -10.17
N SER A 111 18.56 13.42 -9.49
CA SER A 111 18.64 14.83 -9.09
C SER A 111 19.87 15.14 -8.23
N LEU A 112 20.22 14.24 -7.30
CA LEU A 112 21.42 14.35 -6.45
C LEU A 112 22.69 14.10 -7.26
N LEU A 113 22.68 13.13 -8.18
CA LEU A 113 23.84 12.83 -9.04
C LEU A 113 24.13 13.93 -10.05
N LEU A 114 23.11 14.64 -10.53
CA LEU A 114 23.23 15.73 -11.49
C LEU A 114 23.55 17.09 -10.84
N GLY A 115 23.78 17.15 -9.52
CA GLY A 115 24.11 18.40 -8.82
C GLY A 115 23.02 19.47 -8.89
N LYS A 116 21.78 19.10 -9.23
CA LYS A 116 20.66 20.05 -9.19
C LYS A 116 20.24 20.23 -7.73
N PRO A 117 20.04 21.47 -7.25
CA PRO A 117 19.53 21.67 -5.91
C PRO A 117 18.20 20.94 -5.79
N VAL A 118 18.09 20.07 -4.79
CA VAL A 118 16.82 19.43 -4.44
C VAL A 118 15.94 20.54 -3.90
N SER A 119 14.98 21.00 -4.68
CA SER A 119 13.86 21.77 -4.14
C SER A 119 13.05 20.81 -3.28
N GLU A 120 13.35 20.79 -1.99
CA GLU A 120 12.52 20.16 -0.96
C GLU A 120 11.28 21.05 -0.74
N GLU A 121 10.15 20.64 -1.31
CA GLU A 121 8.80 20.97 -0.86
C GLU A 121 7.94 19.69 -0.86
#